data_AF-A0A2P9GWK3-F1
#
_entry.id   AF-A0A2P9GWK3-F1
#
_cell.length_a   1.000
_cell.length_b   1.000
_cell.length_c   1.000
_cell.angle_alpha   90.00
_cell.angle_beta   90.00
_cell.angle_gamma   90.00
#
_symmetry.space_group_name_H-M   'P 1'
#
loop_
_entity.id
_entity.type
_entity.pdbx_description
1 polymer ?
#
loop_
_entity_poly.entity_id
_entity_poly.type
_entity_poly.pdbx_seq_one_letter_code
_entity_poly.pdbx_strand_id
1 'polypeptide(L)' 'MGDLFRIYLVSKRDGVDYNLAYIGPEFNIVHKEDFDNAYMKALFEYGYDLARNGYPWKKTPPFLESSKPSPLDLSN' A
#
# COMPACT_ATOMS: atom_id res chain seq x y z
N MET A 1 -5.84 -11.94 0.42
CA MET A 1 -5.24 -11.97 -0.93
C MET A 1 -6.28 -11.83 -2.05
N GLY A 2 -7.39 -12.57 -2.02
CA GLY A 2 -8.38 -12.55 -3.11
C GLY A 2 -9.03 -11.19 -3.38
N ASP A 3 -9.39 -10.43 -2.35
CA ASP A 3 -10.21 -9.22 -2.56
C ASP A 3 -9.44 -8.05 -3.17
N LEU A 4 -8.16 -7.85 -2.81
CA LEU A 4 -7.32 -6.83 -3.45
C LEU A 4 -7.16 -7.08 -4.95
N PHE A 5 -6.99 -8.35 -5.34
CA PHE A 5 -6.91 -8.73 -6.74
C PHE A 5 -8.24 -8.52 -7.46
N ARG A 6 -9.35 -8.92 -6.85
CA ARG A 6 -10.69 -8.73 -7.40
C ARG A 6 -11.02 -7.26 -7.60
N ILE A 7 -10.77 -6.42 -6.59
CA ILE A 7 -11.00 -4.97 -6.68
C ILE A 7 -10.14 -4.40 -7.82
N TYR A 8 -8.86 -4.76 -7.90
CA TYR A 8 -7.98 -4.32 -9.00
C TYR A 8 -8.53 -4.71 -10.38
N LEU A 9 -8.94 -5.97 -10.57
CA LEU A 9 -9.48 -6.45 -11.85
C LEU A 9 -10.80 -5.77 -12.21
N VAL A 10 -11.71 -5.58 -11.24
CA VAL A 10 -12.98 -4.86 -11.47
C VAL A 10 -12.68 -3.41 -11.84
N SER A 11 -11.77 -2.74 -11.12
CA SER A 11 -11.37 -1.37 -11.43
C SER A 11 -10.81 -1.25 -12.86
N LYS A 12 -9.94 -2.18 -13.27
CA LYS A 12 -9.37 -2.23 -14.62
C LYS A 12 -10.43 -2.50 -15.69
N ARG A 13 -11.34 -3.45 -15.44
CA ARG A 13 -12.43 -3.80 -16.36
C ARG A 13 -13.37 -2.61 -16.59
N ASP A 14 -13.70 -1.89 -15.52
CA ASP A 14 -14.68 -0.80 -15.56
C ASP A 14 -14.05 0.57 -15.86
N GLY A 15 -12.73 0.62 -16.07
CA GLY A 15 -12.01 1.85 -16.37
C GLY A 15 -12.01 2.87 -15.22
N VAL A 16 -12.27 2.43 -13.99
CA VAL A 16 -12.25 3.29 -12.80
C VAL A 16 -10.88 3.29 -12.15
N ASP A 17 -10.54 4.41 -11.53
CA ASP A 17 -9.22 4.59 -10.95
C ASP A 17 -9.02 3.71 -9.71
N TYR A 18 -7.91 2.97 -9.67
CA TYR A 18 -7.55 2.10 -8.56
C TYR A 18 -6.62 2.86 -7.60
N ASN A 19 -7.07 3.05 -6.36
CA ASN A 19 -6.34 3.77 -5.33
C ASN A 19 -6.26 2.92 -4.06
N LEU A 20 -5.10 2.28 -3.86
CA LEU A 20 -4.83 1.45 -2.68
C LEU A 20 -3.95 2.19 -1.67
N ALA A 21 -4.42 2.22 -0.43
CA ALA A 21 -3.72 2.67 0.77
C ALA A 21 -3.48 1.47 1.70
N TYR A 22 -2.29 1.40 2.30
CA TYR A 22 -1.95 0.44 3.35
C TYR A 22 -0.78 0.98 4.19
N ILE A 23 -0.52 0.36 5.34
CA ILE A 23 0.60 0.71 6.21
C ILE A 23 1.91 0.30 5.53
N GLY A 24 2.70 1.28 5.08
CA GLY A 24 3.96 1.05 4.39
C GLY A 24 5.08 0.53 5.29
N PRO A 25 6.14 -0.07 4.71
CA PRO A 25 7.28 -0.60 5.46
C PRO A 25 8.07 0.45 6.26
N GLU A 26 7.91 1.73 5.93
CA GLU A 26 8.47 2.86 6.67
C GLU A 26 7.83 3.06 8.05
N PHE A 27 6.62 2.54 8.26
CA PHE A 27 5.97 2.55 9.57
C PHE A 27 6.46 1.37 10.40
N ASN A 28 7.43 1.63 11.29
CA ASN A 28 8.18 0.61 12.03
C ASN A 28 7.94 0.65 13.55
N ILE A 29 6.82 1.23 13.99
CA ILE A 29 6.45 1.31 15.40
C ILE A 29 6.01 -0.07 15.89
N VAL A 30 6.53 -0.49 17.05
CA VAL A 30 6.23 -1.81 17.62
C VAL A 30 4.79 -1.84 18.15
N HIS A 31 3.98 -2.76 17.64
CA HIS A 31 2.64 -3.04 18.15
C HIS A 31 2.73 -3.95 19.39
N LYS A 32 2.54 -3.38 20.58
CA LYS A 32 2.69 -4.10 21.85
C LYS A 32 1.39 -4.79 22.30
N GLU A 33 0.28 -4.07 22.20
CA GLU A 33 -1.04 -4.51 22.60
C GLU A 33 -2.09 -3.83 21.72
N ASP A 34 -3.28 -4.43 21.67
CA ASP A 34 -4.39 -3.87 20.92
C ASP A 34 -4.75 -2.48 21.44
N PHE A 35 -4.88 -1.53 20.52
CA PHE A 35 -5.21 -0.14 20.82
C PHE A 35 -4.18 0.59 21.71
N ASP A 36 -2.92 0.17 21.73
CA ASP A 36 -1.83 0.92 22.36
C ASP A 36 -1.86 2.39 21.92
N ASN A 37 -1.91 3.31 22.88
CA ASN A 37 -2.15 4.72 22.60
C ASN A 37 -1.02 5.35 21.77
N ALA A 38 0.24 4.95 22.02
CA ALA A 38 1.39 5.48 21.32
C ALA A 38 1.42 4.98 19.87
N TYR A 39 1.15 3.68 19.66
CA TYR A 39 1.04 3.09 18.33
C TYR A 39 -0.07 3.74 17.51
N MET A 40 -1.27 3.92 18.09
CA MET A 40 -2.41 4.49 17.37
C MET A 40 -2.20 5.96 17.02
N LYS A 41 -1.55 6.75 17.90
CA LYS A 41 -1.15 8.13 17.59
C LYS A 41 -0.15 8.17 16.45
N ALA A 42 0.90 7.34 16.50
CA ALA A 42 1.88 7.28 15.44
C ALA A 42 1.26 6.83 14.11
N LEU A 43 0.35 5.85 14.15
CA LEU A 43 -0.38 5.38 12.96
C LEU A 43 -1.24 6.49 12.34
N PHE A 44 -1.91 7.28 13.17
CA PHE A 44 -2.68 8.43 12.74
C PHE A 44 -1.79 9.51 12.11
N GLU A 45 -0.71 9.89 12.78
CA GLU A 45 0.25 10.89 12.28
C GLU A 45 0.86 10.46 10.94
N TYR A 46 1.27 9.21 10.83
CA TYR A 46 1.77 8.63 9.58
C TYR A 46 0.75 8.75 8.43
N GLY A 47 -0.50 8.33 8.65
CA GLY A 47 -1.56 8.46 7.64
C GLY A 47 -1.89 9.91 7.29
N TYR A 48 -1.89 10.79 8.29
CA TYR A 48 -2.13 12.22 8.12
C TYR A 48 -1.06 12.88 7.25
N ASP A 49 0.22 12.60 7.51
CA ASP A 49 1.32 13.16 6.73
C ASP A 49 1.31 12.67 5.28
N LEU A 50 1.00 11.39 5.04
CA LEU A 50 0.81 10.88 3.69
C LEU A 50 -0.30 11.64 2.96
N ALA A 51 -1.46 11.83 3.61
CA ALA A 51 -2.60 12.52 3.02
C ALA A 51 -2.29 14.00 2.73
N ARG A 52 -1.67 14.71 3.67
CA ARG A 52 -1.27 16.12 3.50
C ARG A 52 -0.34 16.32 2.30
N ASN A 53 0.49 15.33 2.00
CA ASN A 53 1.46 15.36 0.91
C ASN A 53 0.92 14.80 -0.41
N GLY A 54 -0.40 14.59 -0.54
CA GLY A 54 -1.06 14.15 -1.77
C GLY A 54 -1.29 12.64 -1.91
N TYR A 55 -1.03 11.88 -0.85
CA TYR A 55 -1.12 10.42 -0.69
C TYR A 55 -0.50 9.58 -1.83
N PRO A 56 0.51 8.75 -1.56
CA PRO A 56 1.18 7.93 -2.59
C PRO A 56 0.36 6.68 -2.96
N TRP A 57 -0.81 6.87 -3.57
CA TRP A 57 -1.73 5.80 -3.95
C TRP A 57 -1.04 4.71 -4.76
N LYS A 58 -1.16 3.46 -4.30
CA LYS A 58 -0.67 2.32 -5.08
C LYS A 58 -1.68 1.98 -6.17
N LYS A 59 -1.21 1.91 -7.41
CA LYS A 59 -2.03 1.68 -8.61
C LYS A 59 -2.15 0.20 -8.98
N THR A 60 -1.51 -0.67 -8.20
CA THR A 60 -1.38 -2.11 -8.37
C THR A 60 -1.33 -2.78 -7.00
N PRO A 61 -1.85 -4.01 -6.86
CA PRO A 61 -1.65 -4.80 -5.64
C PRO A 61 -0.17 -5.14 -5.39
N PRO A 62 0.30 -5.19 -4.12
CA PRO A 62 1.71 -5.41 -3.80
C PRO A 62 2.34 -6.69 -4.39
N PHE A 63 1.56 -7.77 -4.49
CA PHE A 63 2.04 -9.05 -5.04
C PHE A 63 2.31 -9.01 -6.57
N LEU A 64 1.78 -8.01 -7.28
CA LEU A 64 2.08 -7.79 -8.70
C LEU A 64 3.30 -6.88 -8.91
N GLU A 65 3.65 -6.07 -7.92
CA GLU A 65 4.87 -5.25 -7.96
C GLU A 65 6.13 -6.10 -7.76
N SER A 66 6.08 -7.10 -6.88
CA SER A 66 7.17 -8.03 -6.63
C SER A 66 7.51 -8.97 -7.80
N SER A 67 6.65 -9.02 -8.83
CA SER A 67 6.87 -9.87 -10.02
C SER A 67 7.38 -9.08 -11.24
N LYS A 68 7.69 -7.79 -11.11
CA LYS A 68 8.39 -7.08 -12.19
C LYS A 68 9.84 -7.57 -12.24
N PRO A 69 10.32 -8.15 -13.35
CA PRO A 69 11.74 -8.48 -13.49
C PRO A 69 12.55 -7.19 -13.33
N SER A 70 13.70 -7.30 -12.64
CA SER A 70 14.64 -6.19 -12.54
C SER A 70 15.05 -5.79 -13.96
N PRO A 71 15.28 -4.49 -14.26
CA PRO A 71 15.87 -4.09 -15.55
C PRO A 71 17.22 -4.78 -15.83
N LEU A 72 17.86 -5.35 -14.81
CA LEU A 72 19.09 -6.14 -14.90
C LEU A 72 18.86 -7.60 -15.34
N ASP A 73 17.62 -8.10 -15.37
CA ASP A 73 17.29 -9.47 -15.77
C ASP A 73 17.08 -9.62 -17.29
N LEU A 74 17.11 -8.51 -18.06
CA LEU A 74 16.90 -8.49 -19.52
C LEU A 74 18.22 -8.42 -20.32
N SER A 75 19.37 -8.58 -19.66
CA SER A 75 20.69 -8.43 -20.28
C SER A 75 21.47 -9.75 -20.49
N ASN A 76 20.80 -10.88 -20.64
CA ASN A 76 21.42 -12.15 -21.03
C ASN A 76 20.73 -12.79 -22.24
#